data_AF-A0A0U1DJV0-F1
#
_entry.id   AF-A0A0U1DJV0-F1
#
_cell.length_a   1.000
_cell.length_b   1.000
_cell.length_c   1.000
_cell.angle_alpha   90.00
_cell.angle_beta   90.00
_cell.angle_gamma   90.00
#
_symmetry.space_group_name_H-M   'P 1'
#
loop_
_entity.id
_entity.type
_entity.pdbx_description
1 polymer ?
#
loop_
_entity_poly.entity_id
_entity_poly.type
_entity_poly.pdbx_seq_one_letter_code
_entity_poly.pdbx_strand_id
1 'polypeptide(L)'
;MTVTTLAAETVGNPAANIGIFSLFVVVTMIVVIKASKRNATADEFFTGGRGFSGPQNGIAIAGDYLSAASFLGIAGAIAVYGYDGFLYSIGFLVAWLVALLLVAELLRNTGKFTMADVLSFRLKQRPVRLAAAISTLTVSLFYLLAQMAGAGGLVALLLDVNSRAGQSIVIAVVGILMIVYVLVGGMKGTTWVQIIKAVLLIAGAA
;
A
#
# COMPACT_ATOMS: atom_id res chain seq x y z
N MET A 1 7.33 37.21 5.75
CA MET A 1 6.34 36.11 5.64
C MET A 1 6.27 35.45 7.02
N THR A 2 5.42 35.97 7.88
CA THR A 2 5.18 35.47 9.24
C THR A 2 4.39 34.18 9.13
N VAL A 3 5.03 33.05 9.37
CA VAL A 3 4.36 31.75 9.45
C VAL A 3 3.59 31.74 10.77
N THR A 4 2.31 32.09 10.72
CA THR A 4 1.35 31.77 11.78
C THR A 4 1.26 30.25 11.87
N THR A 5 1.99 29.66 12.81
CA THR A 5 1.75 28.29 13.25
C THR A 5 0.37 28.25 13.88
N LEU A 6 -0.64 27.80 13.14
CA LEU A 6 -1.91 27.38 13.71
C LEU A 6 -1.57 26.38 14.82
N ALA A 7 -1.97 26.68 16.06
CA ALA A 7 -1.87 25.73 17.16
C ALA A 7 -2.51 24.41 16.69
N ALA A 8 -1.78 23.30 16.81
CA ALA A 8 -2.36 22.00 16.53
C ALA A 8 -3.55 21.83 17.47
N GLU A 9 -4.77 21.91 16.94
CA GLU A 9 -5.94 21.43 17.65
C GLU A 9 -5.64 20.00 18.07
N THR A 10 -5.86 19.70 19.36
CA THR A 10 -5.77 18.33 19.88
C THR A 10 -6.56 17.41 18.96
N VAL A 11 -5.86 16.50 18.27
CA VAL A 11 -6.43 15.59 17.28
C VAL A 11 -7.31 14.56 18.01
N GLY A 12 -8.54 14.97 18.35
CA GLY A 12 -9.50 14.15 19.06
C GLY A 12 -9.02 13.66 20.43
N ASN A 13 -9.57 12.53 20.88
CA ASN A 13 -9.15 11.84 22.10
C ASN A 13 -8.11 10.76 21.73
N PRO A 14 -6.82 10.91 22.13
CA PRO A 14 -5.77 9.96 21.79
C PRO A 14 -6.09 8.52 22.23
N ALA A 15 -6.75 8.33 23.37
CA ALA A 15 -7.15 7.00 23.84
C ALA A 15 -8.20 6.37 22.93
N ALA A 16 -9.14 7.16 22.40
CA ALA A 16 -10.12 6.68 21.43
C ALA A 16 -9.45 6.34 20.09
N ASN A 17 -8.53 7.18 19.60
CA ASN A 17 -7.76 6.93 18.38
C ASN A 17 -6.95 5.63 18.48
N ILE A 18 -6.25 5.43 19.61
CA ILE A 18 -5.51 4.20 19.92
C ILE A 18 -6.45 3.00 19.94
N GLY A 19 -7.60 3.13 20.61
CA GLY A 19 -8.60 2.08 20.72
C GLY A 19 -9.10 1.63 19.36
N ILE A 20 -9.50 2.57 18.51
CA ILE A 20 -10.01 2.30 17.15
C ILE A 20 -8.91 1.70 16.28
N PHE A 21 -7.70 2.25 16.30
CA PHE A 21 -6.58 1.75 15.51
C PHE A 21 -6.19 0.32 15.93
N SER A 22 -6.11 0.07 17.24
CA SER A 22 -5.78 -1.25 17.78
C SER A 22 -6.85 -2.27 17.44
N LEU A 23 -8.14 -1.89 17.59
CA LEU A 23 -9.26 -2.74 17.20
C LEU A 23 -9.20 -3.08 15.70
N PHE A 24 -8.97 -2.07 14.85
CA PHE A 24 -8.83 -2.26 13.41
C PHE A 24 -7.69 -3.24 13.07
N VAL A 25 -6.52 -3.07 13.68
CA VAL A 25 -5.38 -3.97 13.52
C VAL A 25 -5.71 -5.39 13.99
N VAL A 26 -6.38 -5.56 15.12
CA VAL A 26 -6.73 -6.91 15.61
C VAL A 26 -7.74 -7.59 14.68
N VAL A 27 -8.80 -6.88 14.28
CA VAL A 27 -9.84 -7.42 13.40
C VAL A 27 -9.25 -7.81 12.04
N THR A 28 -8.47 -6.92 11.43
CA THR A 28 -7.84 -7.22 10.13
C THR A 28 -6.79 -8.32 10.22
N MET A 29 -6.03 -8.41 11.31
CA MET A 29 -5.11 -9.53 11.55
C MET A 29 -5.85 -10.87 11.67
N ILE A 30 -7.00 -10.92 12.35
CA ILE A 30 -7.84 -12.12 12.42
C ILE A 30 -8.29 -12.55 11.02
N VAL A 31 -8.70 -11.59 10.18
CA VAL A 31 -9.08 -11.87 8.79
C VAL A 31 -7.89 -12.45 8.01
N VAL A 32 -6.70 -11.86 8.16
CA VAL A 32 -5.47 -12.32 7.51
C VAL A 32 -5.14 -13.75 7.90
N ILE A 33 -5.12 -14.06 9.20
CA ILE A 33 -4.85 -15.40 9.71
C ILE A 33 -5.88 -16.41 9.19
N LYS A 34 -7.16 -16.03 9.14
CA LYS A 34 -8.22 -16.90 8.63
C LYS A 34 -8.08 -17.15 7.13
N ALA A 35 -7.70 -16.13 6.37
CA ALA A 35 -7.48 -16.23 4.92
C ALA A 35 -6.21 -17.01 4.57
N SER A 36 -5.19 -16.99 5.45
CA SER A 36 -3.88 -17.59 5.19
C SER A 36 -3.73 -19.06 5.62
N LYS A 37 -4.76 -19.66 6.22
CA LYS A 37 -4.75 -21.09 6.64
C LYS A 37 -4.45 -22.10 5.52
N ARG A 38 -4.39 -21.65 4.27
CA ARG A 38 -4.12 -22.45 3.06
C ARG A 38 -2.94 -21.89 2.25
N ASN A 39 -1.86 -21.49 2.93
CA ASN A 39 -0.62 -21.05 2.29
C ASN A 39 0.46 -22.16 2.43
N ALA A 40 0.20 -23.34 1.84
CA ALA A 40 1.10 -24.50 1.96
C ALA A 40 2.14 -24.55 0.82
N THR A 41 1.85 -23.93 -0.33
CA THR A 41 2.73 -23.93 -1.51
C THR A 41 3.16 -22.52 -1.92
N ALA A 42 4.24 -22.42 -2.70
CA ALA A 42 4.69 -21.15 -3.25
C ALA A 42 3.63 -20.48 -4.14
N ASP A 43 2.86 -21.26 -4.91
CA ASP A 43 1.76 -20.71 -5.72
C ASP A 43 0.64 -20.16 -4.82
N GLU A 44 0.28 -20.85 -3.74
CA GLU A 44 -0.69 -20.34 -2.78
C GLU A 44 -0.20 -19.07 -2.06
N PHE A 45 1.08 -19.01 -1.70
CA PHE A 45 1.66 -17.86 -1.03
C PHE A 45 1.77 -16.64 -1.95
N PHE A 46 2.25 -16.81 -3.19
CA PHE A 46 2.54 -15.72 -4.11
C PHE A 46 1.40 -15.36 -5.08
N THR A 47 0.48 -16.27 -5.41
CA THR A 47 -0.66 -15.98 -6.33
C THR A 47 -2.01 -16.16 -5.66
N GLY A 48 -2.04 -16.62 -4.41
CA GLY A 48 -3.27 -17.01 -3.74
C GLY A 48 -3.91 -18.25 -4.35
N GLY A 49 -3.17 -19.04 -5.14
CA GLY A 49 -3.70 -20.17 -5.91
C GLY A 49 -4.60 -19.73 -7.06
N ARG A 50 -4.47 -18.49 -7.52
CA ARG A 50 -5.23 -17.90 -8.65
C ARG A 50 -6.76 -17.96 -8.49
N GLY A 51 -7.26 -18.09 -7.26
CA GLY A 51 -8.68 -18.32 -6.94
C GLY A 51 -9.54 -17.06 -6.78
N PHE A 52 -8.98 -15.86 -6.96
CA PHE A 52 -9.72 -14.61 -6.81
C PHE A 52 -10.57 -14.28 -8.03
N SER A 53 -11.81 -13.85 -7.79
CA SER A 53 -12.67 -13.35 -8.86
C SER A 53 -12.18 -12.00 -9.38
N GLY A 54 -12.56 -11.66 -10.62
CA GLY A 54 -12.22 -10.37 -11.24
C GLY A 54 -12.60 -9.16 -10.36
N PRO A 55 -13.84 -9.07 -9.84
CA PRO A 55 -14.24 -8.00 -8.95
C PRO A 55 -13.45 -7.95 -7.64
N GLN A 56 -13.16 -9.09 -7.01
CA GLN A 56 -12.37 -9.14 -5.77
C GLN A 56 -10.96 -8.57 -5.99
N ASN A 57 -10.31 -9.00 -7.07
CA ASN A 57 -8.97 -8.52 -7.39
C ASN A 57 -8.98 -7.04 -7.83
N GLY A 58 -10.04 -6.60 -8.52
CA GLY A 58 -10.21 -5.20 -8.90
C GLY A 58 -10.35 -4.27 -7.70
N ILE A 59 -11.20 -4.62 -6.73
CA ILE A 59 -11.36 -3.84 -5.48
C ILE A 59 -10.06 -3.86 -4.68
N ALA A 60 -9.36 -4.99 -4.60
CA ALA A 60 -8.07 -5.07 -3.93
C ALA A 60 -7.03 -4.14 -4.57
N ILE A 61 -6.91 -4.15 -5.90
CA ILE A 61 -6.00 -3.28 -6.66
C ILE A 61 -6.36 -1.79 -6.48
N ALA A 62 -7.65 -1.45 -6.44
CA ALA A 62 -8.09 -0.11 -6.10
C ALA A 62 -7.68 0.28 -4.67
N GLY A 63 -7.79 -0.65 -3.70
CA GLY A 63 -7.30 -0.46 -2.34
C GLY A 63 -5.79 -0.23 -2.25
N ASP A 64 -5.00 -0.96 -3.04
CA ASP A 64 -3.56 -0.72 -3.19
C ASP A 64 -3.26 0.66 -3.78
N TYR A 65 -4.02 1.06 -4.80
CA TYR A 65 -3.90 2.38 -5.42
C TYR A 65 -4.19 3.51 -4.44
N LEU A 66 -5.16 3.35 -3.54
CA LEU A 66 -5.47 4.28 -2.43
C LEU A 66 -4.44 4.17 -1.29
N SER A 67 -3.15 4.22 -1.62
CA SER A 67 -2.03 4.21 -0.67
C SER A 67 -1.88 5.54 0.07
N ALA A 68 -1.04 5.56 1.11
CA ALA A 68 -0.66 6.80 1.80
C ALA A 68 -0.08 7.84 0.82
N ALA A 69 0.66 7.40 -0.19
CA ALA A 69 1.20 8.29 -1.22
C ALA A 69 0.09 8.93 -2.07
N SER A 70 -0.95 8.18 -2.44
CA SER A 70 -2.07 8.71 -3.22
C SER A 70 -2.94 9.65 -2.37
N PHE A 71 -3.28 9.25 -1.15
CA PHE A 71 -4.11 10.06 -0.26
C PHE A 71 -3.39 11.34 0.20
N LEU A 72 -2.22 11.21 0.83
CA LEU A 72 -1.47 12.37 1.33
C LEU A 72 -0.78 13.15 0.21
N GLY A 73 -0.28 12.47 -0.82
CA GLY A 73 0.41 13.12 -1.92
C GLY A 73 -0.52 13.97 -2.77
N ILE A 74 -1.71 13.46 -3.12
CA ILE A 74 -2.69 14.26 -3.87
C ILE A 74 -3.27 15.38 -2.99
N ALA A 75 -3.66 15.09 -1.75
CA ALA A 75 -4.17 16.12 -0.83
C ALA A 75 -3.13 17.22 -0.57
N GLY A 76 -1.86 16.84 -0.35
CA GLY A 76 -0.75 17.77 -0.18
C GLY A 76 -0.45 18.57 -1.45
N ALA A 77 -0.48 17.94 -2.63
CA ALA A 77 -0.29 18.64 -3.90
C ALA A 77 -1.40 19.66 -4.15
N ILE A 78 -2.66 19.33 -3.86
CA ILE A 78 -3.79 20.27 -3.97
C ILE A 78 -3.65 21.40 -2.95
N ALA A 79 -3.23 21.10 -1.71
CA ALA A 79 -3.04 22.13 -0.68
C ALA A 79 -1.95 23.14 -1.05
N VAL A 80 -0.89 22.72 -1.74
CA VAL A 80 0.25 23.58 -2.11
C VAL A 80 0.06 24.25 -3.47
N TYR A 81 -0.46 23.52 -4.46
CA TYR A 81 -0.53 23.96 -5.87
C TYR A 81 -1.96 24.24 -6.35
N GLY A 82 -2.97 24.06 -5.50
CA GLY A 82 -4.36 24.31 -5.86
C GLY A 82 -4.85 23.41 -7.00
N TYR A 83 -5.48 24.02 -8.01
CA TYR A 83 -6.08 23.31 -9.14
C TYR A 83 -5.06 22.52 -9.98
N ASP A 84 -3.81 22.99 -10.08
CA ASP A 84 -2.76 22.29 -10.83
C ASP A 84 -2.40 20.96 -10.17
N GLY A 85 -2.44 20.90 -8.83
CA GLY A 85 -2.28 19.65 -8.07
C GLY A 85 -3.41 18.64 -8.34
N PHE A 86 -4.63 19.13 -8.56
CA PHE A 86 -5.75 18.29 -8.96
C PHE A 86 -5.57 17.75 -10.38
N LEU A 87 -5.15 18.59 -11.34
CA LEU A 87 -4.87 18.14 -12.72
C LEU A 87 -3.77 17.07 -12.76
N TYR A 88 -2.74 17.20 -11.91
CA TYR A 88 -1.69 16.19 -11.78
C TYR A 88 -2.24 14.82 -11.35
N SER A 89 -3.23 14.78 -10.46
CA SER A 89 -3.85 13.54 -9.99
C SER A 89 -4.57 12.77 -11.10
N ILE A 90 -5.18 13.47 -12.06
CA ILE A 90 -5.85 12.86 -13.22
C ILE A 90 -4.83 12.12 -14.09
N GLY A 91 -3.68 12.75 -14.36
CA GLY A 91 -2.60 12.11 -15.13
C GLY A 91 -2.10 10.84 -14.45
N PHE A 92 -1.92 10.87 -13.14
CA PHE A 92 -1.51 9.71 -12.35
C PHE A 92 -2.54 8.56 -12.42
N LEU A 93 -3.84 8.87 -12.34
CA LEU A 93 -4.92 7.89 -12.46
C LEU A 93 -4.99 7.27 -13.87
N VAL A 94 -4.92 8.09 -14.91
CA VAL A 94 -4.97 7.61 -16.30
C VAL A 94 -3.77 6.73 -16.62
N ALA A 95 -2.56 7.13 -16.20
CA ALA A 95 -1.35 6.32 -16.40
C ALA A 95 -1.47 4.94 -15.74
N TRP A 96 -2.06 4.88 -14.54
CA TRP A 96 -2.32 3.62 -13.85
C TRP A 96 -3.32 2.73 -14.60
N LEU A 97 -4.42 3.28 -15.12
CA LEU A 97 -5.37 2.53 -15.94
C LEU A 97 -4.73 1.98 -17.22
N VAL A 98 -3.92 2.78 -17.91
CA VAL A 98 -3.17 2.35 -19.10
C VAL A 98 -2.23 1.21 -18.77
N ALA A 99 -1.49 1.30 -17.65
CA ALA A 99 -0.61 0.21 -17.21
C ALA A 99 -1.39 -1.06 -16.85
N LEU A 100 -2.53 -0.95 -16.18
CA LEU A 100 -3.38 -2.11 -15.86
C LEU A 100 -3.93 -2.79 -17.12
N LEU A 101 -4.47 -2.02 -18.06
CA LEU A 101 -5.10 -2.59 -19.26
C LEU A 101 -4.06 -3.14 -20.24
N LEU A 102 -2.98 -2.41 -20.51
CA LEU A 102 -2.02 -2.79 -21.55
C LEU A 102 -0.92 -3.73 -21.05
N VAL A 103 -0.49 -3.60 -19.79
CA VAL A 103 0.67 -4.34 -19.28
C VAL A 103 0.23 -5.51 -18.40
N ALA A 104 -0.69 -5.29 -17.45
CA ALA A 104 -1.03 -6.33 -16.48
C ALA A 104 -1.73 -7.54 -17.13
N GLU A 105 -2.57 -7.34 -18.13
CA GLU A 105 -3.23 -8.44 -18.86
C GLU A 105 -2.22 -9.35 -19.58
N LEU A 106 -1.27 -8.74 -20.32
CA LEU A 106 -0.21 -9.47 -21.02
C LEU A 106 0.62 -10.31 -20.05
N LEU A 107 0.99 -9.74 -18.90
CA LEU A 107 1.77 -10.43 -17.88
C LEU A 107 0.98 -11.57 -17.23
N ARG A 108 -0.30 -11.35 -16.91
CA ARG A 108 -1.17 -12.37 -16.30
C ARG A 108 -1.28 -13.62 -17.16
N ASN A 109 -1.35 -13.44 -18.48
CA ASN A 109 -1.47 -14.53 -19.46
C ASN A 109 -0.20 -15.39 -19.58
N THR A 110 0.95 -14.92 -19.10
CA THR A 110 2.22 -15.70 -19.15
C THR A 110 2.36 -16.77 -18.07
N GLY A 111 1.53 -16.72 -17.02
CA GLY A 111 1.57 -17.69 -15.92
C GLY A 111 2.83 -17.63 -15.02
N LYS A 112 3.75 -16.67 -15.24
CA LYS A 112 4.96 -16.50 -14.43
C LYS A 112 4.69 -15.73 -13.13
N PHE A 113 5.56 -15.91 -12.14
CA PHE A 113 5.45 -15.23 -10.84
C PHE A 113 6.05 -13.81 -10.85
N THR A 114 7.03 -13.54 -11.72
CA THR A 114 7.72 -12.24 -11.76
C THR A 114 7.76 -11.63 -13.16
N MET A 115 7.78 -10.29 -13.23
CA MET A 115 8.03 -9.54 -14.46
C MET A 115 9.37 -9.91 -15.11
N ALA A 116 10.39 -10.19 -14.29
CA ALA A 116 11.71 -10.58 -14.75
C ALA A 116 11.68 -11.91 -15.53
N ASP A 117 10.84 -12.86 -15.11
CA ASP A 117 10.66 -14.13 -15.81
C ASP A 117 10.03 -13.95 -17.19
N VAL A 118 9.11 -12.99 -17.33
CA VAL A 118 8.49 -12.67 -18.63
C VAL A 118 9.50 -12.01 -19.56
N LEU A 119 10.22 -11.00 -19.08
CA LEU A 119 11.22 -10.27 -19.88
C LEU A 119 12.39 -11.17 -20.29
N SER A 120 12.81 -12.07 -19.40
CA SER A 120 13.91 -12.99 -19.66
C SER A 120 13.56 -14.13 -20.63
N PHE A 121 12.27 -14.37 -20.91
CA PHE A 121 11.84 -15.46 -21.78
C PHE A 121 12.32 -15.32 -23.22
N ARG A 122 12.42 -14.09 -23.74
CA ARG A 122 12.88 -13.80 -25.12
C ARG A 122 14.28 -13.19 -25.18
N LEU A 123 14.95 -13.04 -24.04
CA LEU A 123 16.24 -12.33 -23.92
C LEU A 123 17.28 -13.17 -23.18
N LYS A 124 18.50 -12.63 -23.02
CA LYS A 124 19.56 -13.29 -22.23
C LYS A 124 19.13 -13.36 -20.76
N GLN A 125 18.86 -14.57 -20.28
CA GLN A 125 18.19 -14.78 -18.99
C GLN A 125 18.90 -14.16 -17.78
N ARG A 126 20.19 -14.44 -17.60
CA ARG A 126 20.96 -13.99 -16.42
C ARG A 126 21.06 -12.45 -16.31
N PRO A 127 21.53 -11.71 -17.32
CA PRO A 127 21.66 -10.26 -17.21
C PRO A 127 20.30 -9.55 -17.11
N VAL A 128 19.30 -10.01 -17.85
CA VAL A 128 17.96 -9.38 -17.84
C VAL A 128 17.25 -9.63 -16.52
N ARG A 129 17.32 -10.85 -15.97
CA ARG A 129 16.71 -11.14 -14.67
C ARG A 129 17.37 -10.36 -13.55
N LEU A 130 18.70 -10.20 -13.59
CA LEU A 130 19.42 -9.39 -12.60
C LEU A 130 19.06 -7.90 -12.72
N ALA A 131 19.05 -7.35 -13.93
CA ALA A 131 18.68 -5.96 -14.17
C ALA A 131 17.24 -5.66 -13.74
N ALA A 132 16.29 -6.54 -14.10
CA ALA A 132 14.89 -6.41 -13.70
C ALA A 132 14.70 -6.54 -12.19
N ALA A 133 15.40 -7.48 -11.54
CA ALA A 133 15.34 -7.65 -10.09
C ALA A 133 15.92 -6.43 -9.35
N ILE A 134 17.11 -5.95 -9.73
CA ILE A 134 17.72 -4.77 -9.13
C ILE A 134 16.83 -3.53 -9.34
N SER A 135 16.33 -3.32 -10.56
CA SER A 135 15.43 -2.20 -10.85
C SER A 135 14.17 -2.25 -9.99
N THR A 136 13.53 -3.42 -9.89
CA THR A 136 12.33 -3.61 -9.07
C THR A 136 12.62 -3.33 -7.59
N LEU A 137 13.72 -3.85 -7.06
CA LEU A 137 14.11 -3.64 -5.66
C LEU A 137 14.43 -2.17 -5.37
N THR A 138 15.18 -1.50 -6.25
CA THR A 138 15.52 -0.08 -6.09
C THR A 138 14.29 0.80 -6.08
N VAL A 139 13.38 0.63 -7.06
CA VAL A 139 12.14 1.40 -7.13
C VAL A 139 11.25 1.11 -5.91
N SER A 140 11.12 -0.16 -5.53
CA SER A 140 10.34 -0.56 -4.35
C SER A 140 10.89 0.02 -3.06
N LEU A 141 12.21 0.08 -2.90
CA LEU A 141 12.85 0.64 -1.70
C LEU A 141 12.49 2.12 -1.52
N PHE A 142 12.69 2.95 -2.55
CA PHE A 142 12.35 4.37 -2.48
C PHE A 142 10.85 4.59 -2.27
N TYR A 143 10.03 3.78 -2.93
CA TYR A 143 8.59 3.84 -2.78
C TYR A 143 8.13 3.50 -1.36
N LEU A 144 8.65 2.42 -0.78
CA LEU A 144 8.32 2.00 0.59
C LEU A 144 8.81 3.01 1.64
N LEU A 145 9.97 3.64 1.45
CA LEU A 145 10.46 4.69 2.35
C LEU A 145 9.48 5.86 2.45
N ALA A 146 9.01 6.37 1.30
CA ALA A 146 8.03 7.44 1.26
C ALA A 146 6.70 7.03 1.91
N GLN A 147 6.24 5.79 1.67
CA GLN A 147 5.03 5.27 2.30
C GLN A 147 5.15 5.13 3.82
N MET A 148 6.28 4.63 4.33
CA MET A 148 6.50 4.47 5.77
C MET A 148 6.57 5.81 6.49
N ALA A 149 7.19 6.82 5.87
CA ALA A 149 7.17 8.18 6.37
C ALA A 149 5.74 8.75 6.44
N GLY A 150 4.94 8.57 5.38
CA GLY A 150 3.55 9.03 5.35
C GLY A 150 2.65 8.31 6.35
N ALA A 151 2.63 6.97 6.31
CA ALA A 151 1.78 6.16 7.18
C ALA A 151 2.16 6.28 8.67
N GLY A 152 3.46 6.15 8.99
CA GLY A 152 3.90 6.25 10.38
C GLY A 152 3.82 7.68 10.94
N GLY A 153 3.95 8.70 10.08
CA GLY A 153 3.70 10.09 10.47
C GLY A 153 2.24 10.35 10.86
N LEU A 154 1.27 9.81 10.10
CA LEU A 154 -0.15 9.88 10.45
C LEU A 154 -0.47 9.13 11.74
N VAL A 155 0.11 7.94 11.94
CA VAL A 155 -0.09 7.19 13.18
C VAL A 155 0.49 7.96 14.36
N ALA A 156 1.70 8.53 14.24
CA ALA A 156 2.30 9.34 15.31
C ALA A 156 1.42 10.55 15.66
N LEU A 157 0.82 11.21 14.66
CA LEU A 157 -0.13 12.30 14.87
C LEU A 157 -1.37 11.83 15.66
N LEU A 158 -1.97 10.71 15.28
CA LEU A 158 -3.16 10.15 15.95
C LEU A 158 -2.89 9.72 17.39
N LEU A 159 -1.65 9.32 17.67
CA LEU A 159 -1.16 8.94 19.00
C LEU A 159 -0.70 10.15 19.84
N ASP A 160 -0.78 11.37 19.31
CA ASP A 160 -0.28 12.61 19.92
C ASP A 160 1.23 12.56 20.27
N VAL A 161 2.01 11.90 19.42
CA VAL A 161 3.47 11.75 19.58
C VAL A 161 4.18 12.86 18.82
N ASN A 162 4.60 13.90 19.55
CA ASN A 162 5.23 15.09 18.98
C ASN A 162 6.77 15.03 18.92
N SER A 163 7.40 14.01 19.52
CA SER A 163 8.87 13.88 19.53
C SER A 163 9.40 13.15 18.29
N ARG A 164 10.50 13.63 17.71
CA ARG A 164 11.16 12.97 16.56
C ARG A 164 11.58 11.53 16.85
N ALA A 165 12.04 11.27 18.08
CA ALA A 165 12.39 9.93 18.54
C ALA A 165 11.14 9.03 18.63
N GLY A 166 10.05 9.55 19.20
CA GLY A 166 8.77 8.83 19.28
C GLY A 166 8.18 8.52 17.91
N GLN A 167 8.20 9.48 16.98
CA GLN A 167 7.73 9.26 15.62
C GLN A 167 8.54 8.18 14.90
N SER A 168 9.87 8.17 15.06
CA SER A 168 10.73 7.11 14.51
C SER A 168 10.38 5.72 15.05
N ILE A 169 10.07 5.63 16.35
CA ILE A 169 9.63 4.38 16.99
C ILE A 169 8.28 3.92 16.42
N VAL A 170 7.32 4.84 16.28
CA VAL A 170 6.00 4.54 15.69
C VAL A 170 6.15 4.03 14.25
N ILE A 171 6.97 4.70 13.42
CA ILE A 171 7.26 4.25 12.05
C ILE A 171 7.83 2.83 12.06
N ALA A 172 8.79 2.54 12.94
CA ALA A 172 9.40 1.21 13.05
C ALA A 172 8.38 0.14 13.46
N VAL A 173 7.52 0.43 14.45
CA VAL A 173 6.47 -0.49 14.91
C VAL A 173 5.45 -0.76 13.80
N VAL A 174 4.98 0.28 13.10
CA VAL A 174 4.06 0.13 11.96
C VAL A 174 4.71 -0.69 10.84
N GLY A 175 6.00 -0.46 10.56
CA GLY A 175 6.76 -1.24 9.58
C GLY A 175 6.86 -2.72 9.94
N ILE A 176 7.22 -3.04 11.19
CA ILE A 176 7.28 -4.42 11.68
C ILE A 176 5.91 -5.08 11.58
N LEU A 177 4.86 -4.37 11.98
CA LEU A 177 3.48 -4.84 11.88
C LEU A 177 3.15 -5.17 10.41
N MET A 178 3.45 -4.29 9.45
CA MET A 178 3.22 -4.56 8.03
C MET A 178 4.00 -5.78 7.52
N ILE A 179 5.22 -6.00 8.00
CA ILE A 179 5.99 -7.21 7.68
C ILE A 179 5.26 -8.46 8.20
N VAL A 180 4.78 -8.44 9.44
CA VAL A 180 4.01 -9.56 10.02
C VAL A 180 2.73 -9.83 9.21
N TYR A 181 2.01 -8.79 8.81
CA TYR A 181 0.81 -8.91 7.97
C TYR A 181 1.10 -9.70 6.68
N VAL A 182 2.16 -9.34 5.97
CA VAL A 182 2.51 -9.96 4.69
C VAL A 182 3.04 -11.38 4.89
N LEU A 183 3.91 -11.60 5.88
CA LEU A 183 4.49 -12.91 6.17
C LEU A 183 3.43 -13.94 6.60
N VAL A 184 2.49 -13.52 7.45
CA VAL A 184 1.40 -14.39 7.90
C VAL A 184 0.33 -14.54 6.84
N GLY A 185 0.03 -13.48 6.08
CA GLY A 185 -1.08 -13.43 5.15
C GLY A 185 -0.83 -14.08 3.79
N GLY A 186 0.39 -13.96 3.25
CA GLY A 186 0.65 -14.19 1.83
C GLY A 186 -0.29 -13.35 0.94
N MET A 187 -0.41 -13.71 -0.34
CA MET A 187 -1.30 -12.99 -1.27
C MET A 187 -2.76 -13.05 -0.83
N LYS A 188 -3.23 -14.16 -0.24
CA LYS A 188 -4.63 -14.26 0.19
C LYS A 188 -4.98 -13.24 1.27
N GLY A 189 -4.15 -13.17 2.31
CA GLY A 189 -4.34 -12.24 3.41
C GLY A 189 -4.23 -10.79 2.95
N THR A 190 -3.23 -10.45 2.13
CA THR A 190 -3.05 -9.08 1.64
C THR A 190 -4.20 -8.63 0.78
N THR A 191 -4.68 -9.44 -0.17
CA THR A 191 -5.85 -9.10 -1.01
C THR A 191 -7.08 -8.79 -0.17
N TRP A 192 -7.38 -9.59 0.86
CA TRP A 192 -8.52 -9.33 1.75
C TRP A 192 -8.36 -8.03 2.55
N VAL A 193 -7.14 -7.74 3.05
CA VAL A 193 -6.85 -6.46 3.71
C VAL A 193 -7.08 -5.29 2.75
N GLN A 194 -6.66 -5.41 1.49
CA GLN A 194 -6.86 -4.33 0.52
C GLN A 194 -8.33 -4.15 0.14
N ILE A 195 -9.13 -5.22 0.09
CA ILE A 195 -10.58 -5.09 -0.12
C ILE A 195 -11.22 -4.34 1.04
N ILE A 196 -10.90 -4.72 2.29
CA ILE A 196 -11.42 -4.03 3.48
C ILE A 196 -11.00 -2.56 3.45
N LYS A 197 -9.73 -2.29 3.17
CA LYS A 197 -9.18 -0.94 3.06
C LYS A 197 -9.88 -0.11 1.98
N ALA A 198 -10.11 -0.67 0.80
CA ALA A 198 -10.79 0.01 -0.30
C ALA A 198 -12.21 0.40 0.10
N VAL A 199 -12.98 -0.54 0.67
CA VAL A 199 -14.37 -0.28 1.08
C VAL A 199 -14.41 0.79 2.18
N LEU A 200 -13.53 0.71 3.17
CA LEU A 200 -13.47 1.69 4.26
C LEU A 200 -13.08 3.09 3.77
N LEU A 201 -12.10 3.20 2.87
CA LEU A 201 -11.68 4.49 2.32
C LEU A 201 -12.75 5.10 1.43
N ILE A 202 -13.41 4.31 0.59
CA ILE A 202 -14.50 4.80 -0.26
C ILE A 202 -15.68 5.23 0.61
N ALA A 203 -16.07 4.44 1.60
CA ALA A 203 -17.17 4.79 2.50
C ALA A 203 -16.85 5.97 3.41
N GLY A 204 -15.58 6.14 3.81
CA GLY A 204 -15.15 7.27 4.64
C GLY A 204 -14.88 8.56 3.87
N ALA A 205 -14.71 8.48 2.55
CA ALA A 205 -14.54 9.64 1.67
C ALA A 205 -15.84 10.09 0.98
N ALA A 206 -16.89 9.25 1.02
CA ALA A 206 -18.23 9.55 0.53
C ALA A 206 -19.04 10.35 1.57
#